data_AF-E4YBL7-F1
#
_entry.id   AF-E4YBL7-F1
#
_cell.length_a   1.000
_cell.length_b   1.000
_cell.length_c   1.000
_cell.angle_alpha   90.00
_cell.angle_beta   90.00
_cell.angle_gamma   90.00
#
_symmetry.space_group_name_H-M   'P 1'
#
loop_
_entity.id
_entity.type
_entity.pdbx_description
1 polymer ?
#
loop_
_entity_poly.entity_id
_entity_poly.type
_entity_poly.pdbx_seq_one_letter_code
_entity_poly.pdbx_strand_id
1 'polypeptide(L)'
;MEAFGDNVGAETGLQIWRVENFKPVPVPKEFYGQFFVGDSYIVMDTIVEGEYKSMNIHFWLGKDSSQDEKGAAAALTAQLDELLGDIPIQHREVEKCESSKSRLKIRNANSHDCEKLRSEKIFAISQFFAK
;
A
#
# COMPACT_ATOMS: atom_id res chain seq x y z
N MET A 1 8.67 -9.80 14.48
CA MET A 1 8.85 -8.37 14.18
C MET A 1 9.23 -8.09 12.71
N GLU A 2 9.26 -9.08 11.80
CA GLU A 2 9.70 -8.87 10.40
C GLU A 2 8.56 -8.69 9.37
N ALA A 3 7.34 -8.40 9.79
CA ALA A 3 6.21 -8.40 8.86
C ALA A 3 6.34 -7.35 7.74
N PHE A 4 6.86 -6.16 8.05
CA PHE A 4 6.94 -5.03 7.11
C PHE A 4 8.29 -4.87 6.40
N GLY A 5 9.24 -5.76 6.69
CA GLY A 5 10.62 -5.68 6.20
C GLY A 5 11.49 -4.69 6.97
N ASP A 6 12.77 -4.65 6.61
CA ASP A 6 13.78 -3.82 7.27
C ASP A 6 13.62 -2.33 6.90
N ASN A 7 14.05 -1.45 7.81
CA ASN A 7 14.10 0.01 7.63
C ASN A 7 12.75 0.70 7.39
N VAL A 8 11.64 0.11 7.84
CA VAL A 8 10.33 0.76 7.75
C VAL A 8 10.34 2.10 8.49
N GLY A 9 9.96 3.19 7.81
CA GLY A 9 9.96 4.53 8.37
C GLY A 9 11.35 5.10 8.76
N ALA A 10 12.43 4.51 8.25
CA ALA A 10 13.79 5.01 8.50
C ALA A 10 14.14 6.23 7.63
N GLU A 11 13.76 6.20 6.35
CA GLU A 11 14.10 7.21 5.35
C GLU A 11 12.86 7.88 4.77
N THR A 12 13.02 9.10 4.24
CA THR A 12 11.97 9.81 3.50
C THR A 12 11.50 8.97 2.32
N GLY A 13 10.20 8.70 2.26
CA GLY A 13 9.62 7.96 1.15
C GLY A 13 8.27 7.32 1.47
N LEU A 14 7.74 6.68 0.44
CA LEU A 14 6.53 5.88 0.50
C LEU A 14 6.90 4.40 0.52
N GLN A 15 6.24 3.65 1.39
CA GLN A 15 6.28 2.20 1.41
C GLN A 15 4.85 1.69 1.41
N ILE A 16 4.53 0.76 0.51
CA ILE A 16 3.16 0.25 0.32
C ILE A 16 3.18 -1.26 0.44
N TRP A 17 2.20 -1.79 1.17
CA TRP A 17 1.93 -3.22 1.28
C TRP A 17 0.49 -3.51 0.90
N ARG A 18 0.29 -4.62 0.20
CA ARG A 18 -1.02 -5.23 0.01
C ARG A 18 -1.25 -6.26 1.10
N VAL A 19 -2.47 -6.36 1.61
CA VAL A 19 -2.83 -7.41 2.57
C VAL A 19 -3.17 -8.68 1.81
N GLU A 20 -2.42 -9.75 2.05
CA GLU A 20 -2.67 -11.07 1.47
C GLU A 20 -2.58 -12.12 2.58
N ASN A 21 -3.62 -12.93 2.74
CA ASN A 21 -3.66 -14.00 3.74
C ASN A 21 -3.25 -13.52 5.15
N PHE A 22 -3.80 -12.38 5.58
CA PHE A 22 -3.50 -11.73 6.87
C PHE A 22 -2.05 -11.25 7.03
N LYS A 23 -1.28 -11.10 5.94
CA LYS A 23 0.10 -10.63 5.96
C LYS A 23 0.29 -9.41 5.05
N PRO A 24 1.15 -8.46 5.42
CA PRO A 24 1.53 -7.36 4.55
C PRO A 24 2.57 -7.87 3.54
N VAL A 25 2.25 -7.75 2.24
CA VAL A 25 3.14 -8.10 1.12
C VAL A 25 3.58 -6.81 0.44
N PRO A 26 4.89 -6.53 0.31
CA PRO A 26 5.37 -5.27 -0.25
C PRO A 26 4.96 -5.14 -1.72
N VAL A 27 4.39 -3.99 -2.07
CA VAL A 27 4.06 -3.65 -3.45
C VAL A 27 5.33 -3.15 -4.14
N PRO A 28 5.66 -3.62 -5.35
CA PRO A 28 6.78 -3.07 -6.11
C PRO A 28 6.53 -1.59 -6.46
N LYS A 29 7.58 -0.76 -6.42
CA LYS A 29 7.48 0.71 -6.64
C LYS A 29 6.86 1.08 -7.99
N GLU A 30 6.98 0.23 -9.01
CA GLU A 30 6.35 0.42 -10.32
C GLU A 30 4.81 0.38 -10.29
N PHE A 31 4.23 -0.23 -9.25
CA PHE A 31 2.78 -0.33 -9.05
C PHE A 31 2.24 0.67 -8.03
N TYR A 32 3.06 1.60 -7.54
CA TYR A 32 2.59 2.62 -6.62
C TYR A 32 1.52 3.49 -7.27
N GLY A 33 0.40 3.67 -6.56
CA GLY A 33 -0.77 4.37 -7.08
C GLY A 33 -1.77 3.48 -7.81
N GLN A 34 -1.45 2.21 -8.06
CA GLN A 34 -2.38 1.23 -8.64
C GLN A 34 -2.98 0.38 -7.52
N PHE A 35 -4.24 0.65 -7.18
CA PHE A 35 -4.93 -0.06 -6.12
C PHE A 35 -6.10 -0.86 -6.70
N PHE A 36 -6.17 -2.14 -6.33
CA PHE A 36 -7.27 -3.02 -6.72
C PHE A 36 -8.40 -2.91 -5.69
N VAL A 37 -9.62 -2.62 -6.16
CA VAL A 37 -10.83 -2.48 -5.29
C VAL A 37 -11.19 -3.74 -4.51
N GLY A 38 -10.73 -4.90 -4.95
CA GLY A 38 -10.92 -6.17 -4.27
C GLY A 38 -9.94 -6.43 -3.13
N ASP A 39 -8.94 -5.56 -2.96
CA ASP A 39 -7.86 -5.75 -1.99
C ASP A 39 -7.78 -4.56 -1.01
N SER A 40 -7.04 -4.74 0.08
CA SER A 40 -6.76 -3.76 1.12
C SER A 40 -5.27 -3.50 1.20
N TYR A 41 -4.89 -2.26 1.50
CA TYR A 41 -3.51 -1.82 1.45
C TYR A 41 -3.13 -1.01 2.67
N ILE A 42 -1.85 -1.02 3.00
CA ILE A 42 -1.23 -0.19 4.02
C ILE A 42 -0.17 0.64 3.33
N VAL A 43 -0.17 1.93 3.59
CA VAL A 43 0.73 2.92 2.99
C VAL A 43 1.41 3.65 4.15
N MET A 44 2.72 3.53 4.25
CA MET A 44 3.54 4.32 5.15
C MET A 44 4.12 5.50 4.37
N ASP A 45 3.89 6.70 4.87
CA ASP A 45 4.45 7.93 4.35
C ASP A 45 5.39 8.58 5.37
N THR A 46 6.68 8.62 5.05
CA THR A 46 7.72 9.15 5.94
C THR A 46 8.36 10.38 5.32
N ILE A 47 8.51 11.44 6.12
CA ILE A 47 9.29 12.64 5.81
C ILE A 47 10.36 12.79 6.87
N VAL A 48 11.61 12.85 6.46
CA VAL A 48 12.78 13.20 7.27
C VAL A 48 13.46 14.40 6.60
N GLU A 49 13.44 15.54 7.28
CA GLU A 49 14.07 16.79 6.85
C GLU A 49 14.86 17.40 8.01
N GLY A 50 16.15 17.09 8.09
CA GLY A 50 16.98 17.48 9.24
C GLY A 50 16.49 16.81 10.53
N GLU A 51 16.11 17.62 11.53
CA GLU A 51 15.52 17.13 12.78
C GLU A 51 14.00 16.90 12.68
N TYR A 52 13.36 17.37 11.62
CA TYR A 52 11.92 17.17 11.41
C TYR A 52 11.66 15.76 10.90
N LYS A 53 10.83 15.00 11.62
CA LYS A 53 10.32 13.69 11.21
C LYS A 53 8.81 13.66 11.26
N SER A 54 8.16 13.34 10.14
CA SER A 54 6.71 13.12 10.05
C SER A 54 6.44 11.72 9.52
N MET A 55 5.47 11.05 10.12
CA MET A 55 5.10 9.67 9.81
C MET A 55 3.58 9.57 9.75
N ASN A 56 3.06 9.09 8.64
CA ASN A 56 1.63 8.84 8.47
C ASN A 56 1.42 7.42 7.95
N ILE A 57 0.55 6.66 8.59
CA ILE A 57 0.13 5.35 8.11
C ILE A 57 -1.29 5.50 7.57
N HIS A 58 -1.49 5.19 6.30
CA HIS A 58 -2.80 5.16 5.67
C HIS A 58 -3.17 3.72 5.39
N PHE A 59 -4.31 3.26 5.88
CA PHE A 59 -4.86 1.97 5.47
C PHE A 59 -6.05 2.19 4.56
N TRP A 60 -5.90 1.71 3.33
CA TRP A 60 -6.89 1.84 2.29
C TRP A 60 -7.71 0.57 2.18
N LEU A 61 -9.02 0.72 2.25
CA LEU A 61 -9.96 -0.38 2.20
C LEU A 61 -10.66 -0.40 0.85
N GLY A 62 -10.34 -1.40 0.03
CA GLY A 62 -11.01 -1.60 -1.24
C GLY A 62 -12.49 -1.83 -1.03
N LYS A 63 -13.34 -1.26 -1.88
CA LYS A 63 -14.80 -1.40 -1.74
C LYS A 63 -15.22 -2.86 -1.72
N ASP A 64 -14.67 -3.67 -2.62
CA ASP A 64 -15.02 -5.07 -2.84
C ASP A 64 -14.13 -6.04 -2.03
N SER A 65 -13.18 -5.52 -1.25
CA SER A 65 -12.38 -6.36 -0.34
C SER A 65 -13.23 -6.96 0.78
N SER A 66 -12.82 -8.16 1.21
CA SER A 66 -13.55 -8.92 2.22
C SER A 66 -13.44 -8.30 3.62
N GLN A 67 -14.38 -8.64 4.51
CA GLN A 67 -14.40 -8.07 5.85
C GLN A 67 -13.18 -8.47 6.67
N ASP A 68 -12.72 -9.70 6.52
CA ASP A 68 -11.52 -10.23 7.18
C ASP A 68 -10.26 -9.52 6.70
N GLU A 69 -10.16 -9.20 5.40
CA GLU A 69 -9.02 -8.47 4.86
C GLU A 69 -9.00 -7.00 5.33
N LYS A 70 -10.17 -6.35 5.37
CA LYS A 70 -10.33 -5.01 5.96
C LYS A 70 -9.92 -4.99 7.44
N GLY A 71 -10.32 -6.03 8.19
CA GLY A 71 -9.93 -6.22 9.58
C GLY A 71 -8.43 -6.46 9.74
N ALA A 72 -7.84 -7.26 8.85
CA ALA A 72 -6.41 -7.52 8.81
C ALA A 72 -5.61 -6.24 8.52
N ALA A 73 -6.05 -5.41 7.57
CA ALA A 73 -5.41 -4.13 7.28
C ALA A 73 -5.37 -3.21 8.51
N ALA A 74 -6.47 -3.11 9.25
CA ALA A 74 -6.53 -2.32 10.48
C ALA A 74 -5.62 -2.89 11.58
N ALA A 75 -5.65 -4.21 11.80
CA ALA A 75 -4.81 -4.87 12.80
C ALA A 75 -3.31 -4.77 12.48
N LEU A 76 -2.94 -4.90 11.20
CA LEU A 76 -1.57 -4.74 10.73
C LEU A 76 -1.09 -3.29 10.85
N THR A 77 -1.99 -2.32 10.61
CA THR A 77 -1.69 -0.90 10.82
C THR A 77 -1.37 -0.59 12.28
N ALA A 78 -2.17 -1.12 13.21
CA ALA A 78 -1.90 -0.96 14.64
C ALA A 78 -0.55 -1.60 15.06
N GLN A 79 -0.20 -2.76 14.50
CA GLN A 79 1.10 -3.39 14.73
C GLN A 79 2.27 -2.57 14.17
N LEU A 80 2.09 -1.93 13.01
CA LEU A 80 3.10 -1.05 12.42
C LEU A 80 3.29 0.23 13.25
N ASP A 81 2.20 0.76 13.81
CA ASP A 81 2.24 1.93 14.70
C ASP A 81 3.02 1.63 15.98
N GLU A 82 2.71 0.51 16.63
CA GLU A 82 3.41 0.03 17.83
C GLU A 82 4.90 -0.22 17.55
N LEU A 83 5.23 -0.81 16.38
CA LEU A 83 6.61 -1.03 15.93
C LEU A 83 7.40 0.29 15.79
N LEU A 84 6.71 1.36 15.42
CA LEU A 84 7.27 2.71 15.24
C LEU A 84 7.14 3.58 16.50
N GLY A 85 6.72 2.99 17.62
CA GLY A 85 6.66 3.65 18.93
C GLY A 85 5.48 4.60 19.10
N ASP A 86 4.34 4.34 18.45
CA ASP A 86 3.11 5.15 18.52
C ASP A 86 3.32 6.62 18.07
N ILE A 87 4.34 6.83 17.23
CA ILE A 87 4.68 8.13 16.63
C ILE A 87 3.85 8.43 15.37
N PRO A 88 3.60 7.46 14.46
CA PRO A 88 2.84 7.73 13.25
C PRO A 88 1.39 8.18 13.50
N ILE A 89 0.86 8.99 12.59
CA ILE A 89 -0.57 9.32 12.56
C ILE A 89 -1.29 8.32 11.65
N GLN A 90 -2.28 7.62 12.20
CA GLN A 90 -3.09 6.66 11.45
C GLN A 90 -4.26 7.35 10.72
N HIS A 91 -4.45 7.03 9.44
CA HIS A 91 -5.53 7.53 8.59
C HIS A 91 -6.28 6.36 7.95
N ARG A 92 -7.61 6.37 8.10
CA ARG A 92 -8.48 5.41 7.43
C ARG A 92 -8.93 5.96 6.09
N GLU A 93 -8.52 5.32 5.01
CA GLU A 93 -8.90 5.70 3.65
C GLU A 93 -9.92 4.70 3.09
N VAL A 94 -11.03 5.19 2.55
CA VAL A 94 -12.05 4.36 1.88
C VAL A 94 -12.13 4.81 0.43
N GLU A 95 -12.26 3.88 -0.50
CA GLU A 95 -12.42 4.19 -1.92
C GLU A 95 -13.47 5.29 -2.14
N LYS A 96 -13.08 6.36 -2.87
CA LYS A 96 -13.88 7.58 -3.18
C LYS A 96 -14.10 8.57 -2.02
N CYS A 97 -13.56 8.32 -0.83
CA CYS A 97 -13.56 9.23 0.32
C CYS A 97 -12.15 9.39 0.88
N GLU A 98 -11.19 9.70 0.02
CA GLU A 98 -9.79 9.82 0.40
C GLU A 98 -9.50 11.19 1.02
N SER A 99 -8.71 11.21 2.09
CA SER A 99 -8.28 12.44 2.73
C SER A 99 -7.27 13.18 1.83
N SER A 100 -7.36 14.50 1.77
CA SER A 100 -6.40 15.35 1.03
C SER A 100 -4.96 15.30 1.58
N LYS A 101 -4.73 14.55 2.67
CA LYS A 101 -3.45 14.45 3.37
C LYS A 101 -2.55 13.35 2.79
N SER A 102 -3.13 12.40 2.05
CA SER A 102 -2.35 11.37 1.36
C SER A 102 -1.53 11.98 0.22
N ARG A 103 -0.21 11.77 0.22
CA ARG A 103 0.66 12.17 -0.91
C ARG A 103 0.41 11.33 -2.17
N LEU A 104 -0.15 10.14 -2.01
CA LEU A 104 -0.55 9.27 -3.11
C LEU A 104 -1.90 9.70 -3.70
N LYS A 105 -1.90 9.98 -5.00
CA LYS A 105 -3.13 9.98 -5.79
C LYS A 105 -3.49 8.53 -6.08
N ILE A 106 -4.44 7.98 -5.35
CA ILE A 106 -4.91 6.61 -5.54
C ILE A 106 -5.68 6.57 -6.85
N ARG A 107 -5.16 5.83 -7.84
CA ARG A 107 -5.85 5.61 -9.12
C ARG A 107 -6.45 4.21 -9.07
N ASN A 108 -7.78 4.16 -9.11
CA ASN A 108 -8.49 2.90 -9.20
C ASN A 108 -8.15 2.22 -10.54
N ALA A 109 -7.60 1.01 -10.50
CA ALA A 109 -7.24 0.25 -11.69
C ALA A 109 -8.46 -0.18 -12.54
N ASN A 110 -9.69 -0.01 -12.04
CA ASN A 110 -10.93 -0.49 -12.67
C ASN A 110 -11.82 0.60 -13.31
N SER A 111 -11.46 1.90 -13.25
CA SER A 111 -12.27 2.95 -13.89
C SER A 111 -11.92 3.09 -15.38
N HIS A 112 -12.60 2.35 -16.25
CA HIS A 112 -12.79 2.63 -17.69
C HIS A 112 -11.54 2.90 -18.59
N ASP A 113 -10.32 2.62 -18.14
CA ASP A 113 -9.08 2.85 -18.90
C ASP A 113 -8.24 1.55 -19.08
N CYS A 114 -8.93 0.40 -19.11
CA CYS A 114 -8.30 -0.93 -19.17
C CYS A 114 -8.43 -1.63 -20.54
N GLU A 115 -9.10 -1.01 -21.52
CA GLU A 115 -9.26 -1.61 -22.86
C GLU A 115 -7.99 -1.53 -23.72
N LYS A 116 -6.92 -0.85 -23.24
CA LYS A 116 -5.66 -0.71 -23.97
C LYS A 116 -4.42 -1.31 -23.31
N LEU A 117 -4.50 -1.79 -22.06
CA LEU A 117 -3.38 -2.47 -21.40
C LEU A 117 -3.49 -4.00 -21.41
N ARG A 118 -4.61 -4.54 -21.91
CA ARG A 118 -4.80 -5.98 -22.13
C ARG A 118 -4.18 -6.52 -23.42
N SER A 119 -3.56 -5.67 -24.26
CA SER A 119 -3.09 -6.07 -25.60
C SER A 119 -1.57 -5.95 -25.86
N GLU A 120 -0.74 -5.35 -24.97
CA GLU A 120 0.69 -5.15 -25.27
C GLU A 120 1.68 -5.48 -24.13
N LYS A 121 1.30 -6.31 -23.15
CA LYS A 121 2.29 -6.90 -22.20
C LYS A 121 2.19 -8.42 -22.08
N ILE A 122 1.95 -9.07 -23.23
CA ILE A 122 2.23 -10.50 -23.45
C ILE A 122 3.69 -10.75 -23.89
N PHE A 123 4.55 -9.72 -24.02
CA PHE A 123 5.86 -9.89 -24.67
C PHE A 123 7.13 -9.66 -23.80
N ALA A 124 7.05 -9.57 -22.46
CA ALA A 124 8.25 -9.33 -21.63
C ALA A 124 8.67 -10.46 -20.67
N ILE A 125 7.99 -11.62 -20.66
CA ILE A 125 8.41 -12.75 -19.80
C ILE A 125 8.38 -14.08 -20.58
N SER A 126 8.96 -14.10 -21.78
CA SER A 126 9.14 -15.32 -22.56
C SER A 126 10.52 -16.00 -22.36
N GLN A 127 11.28 -15.72 -21.29
CA GLN A 127 12.66 -16.23 -21.20
C GLN A 127 13.12 -16.86 -19.88
N PHE A 128 12.27 -17.13 -18.89
CA PHE A 128 12.80 -17.63 -17.60
C PHE A 128 12.33 -19.00 -17.08
N PHE A 129 11.61 -19.81 -17.86
CA PHE A 129 11.41 -21.22 -17.52
C PHE A 129 11.53 -22.12 -18.75
N ALA A 130 12.78 -22.32 -19.19
CA ALA A 130 13.18 -23.43 -20.05
C ALA A 130 14.65 -23.79 -19.78
N LYS A 131 14.90 -24.47 -18.65
CA LYS A 131 15.88 -25.57 -18.51
C LYS A 131 15.74 -26.26 -17.17
#